data_AF-A0ABD3BQC9-F1
#
_entry.id   AF-A0ABD3BQC9-F1
#
_cell.length_a   1.000
_cell.length_b   1.000
_cell.length_c   1.000
_cell.angle_alpha   90.00
_cell.angle_beta   90.00
_cell.angle_gamma   90.00
#
_symmetry.space_group_name_H-M   'P 1'
#
loop_
_entity.id
_entity.type
_entity.pdbx_description
1 polymer ?
#
loop_
_entity_poly.entity_id
_entity_poly.type
_entity_poly.pdbx_seq_one_letter_code
_entity_poly.pdbx_strand_id
1 'polypeptide(L)'
;MEVLANFLIRFVVIFIFSFGSSSYGQTNYTGKYITSNYFDKFIEFTKQEFDNFIANEIPQGLSKIVTDKNNAGPTLSGLHRDVTGEGSHRRLSSSIRFKLQDKLESELTAHSCEVIIIERLPNGVFADPFELHHLVERGVFTDPAVFGDTNLELPSFHSNQSVVEIHMSLASKVSSRNEDDVEINVELPLHARYPPLGHVFSRVEFGQPDLLICCGFDRNVVNKSCLFMLVDQTVVNKDNDVIWDIPCGNKEHAGAVYTVTFGFAIVAVMLIVLTSICYSGSQGSDHLKRS
;
A
#
# COMPACT_ATOMS: atom_id res chain seq x y z
N MET A 1 -17.97 55.22 6.19
CA MET A 1 -18.43 54.20 5.23
C MET A 1 -17.55 54.11 3.98
N GLU A 2 -16.84 55.16 3.55
CA GLU A 2 -15.93 55.11 2.40
C GLU A 2 -14.65 54.29 2.61
N VAL A 3 -14.18 54.15 3.86
CA VAL A 3 -12.96 53.37 4.16
C VAL A 3 -13.18 51.86 4.02
N LEU A 4 -14.40 51.37 4.28
CA LEU A 4 -14.72 49.94 4.19
C LEU A 4 -14.88 49.49 2.72
N ALA A 5 -15.42 50.36 1.87
CA ALA A 5 -15.60 50.09 0.44
C ALA A 5 -14.24 49.98 -0.30
N ASN A 6 -13.27 50.84 0.07
CA ASN A 6 -11.91 50.77 -0.51
C ASN A 6 -11.12 49.54 -0.07
N PHE A 7 -11.41 48.97 1.11
CA PHE A 7 -10.77 47.75 1.57
C PHE A 7 -11.29 46.52 0.83
N LEU A 8 -12.60 46.46 0.57
CA LEU A 8 -13.23 45.38 -0.20
C LEU A 8 -12.80 45.38 -1.67
N ILE A 9 -12.65 46.55 -2.30
CA ILE A 9 -12.19 46.63 -3.70
C ILE A 9 -10.72 46.18 -3.83
N ARG A 10 -9.86 46.50 -2.86
CA ARG A 10 -8.46 46.01 -2.86
C ARG A 10 -8.37 44.50 -2.63
N PHE A 11 -9.27 43.92 -1.83
CA PHE A 11 -9.29 42.47 -1.61
C PHE A 11 -9.75 41.71 -2.87
N VAL A 12 -10.72 42.25 -3.62
CA VAL A 12 -11.21 41.65 -4.87
C VAL A 12 -10.17 41.75 -5.99
N VAL A 13 -9.41 42.85 -6.07
CA VAL A 13 -8.36 42.99 -7.10
C VAL A 13 -7.16 42.08 -6.81
N ILE A 14 -6.82 41.82 -5.53
CA ILE A 14 -5.77 40.85 -5.19
C ILE A 14 -6.21 39.41 -5.52
N PHE A 15 -7.50 39.09 -5.40
CA PHE A 15 -8.01 37.76 -5.76
C PHE A 15 -8.13 37.50 -7.27
N ILE A 16 -8.21 38.56 -8.10
CA ILE A 16 -8.33 38.42 -9.56
C ILE A 16 -6.97 38.29 -10.26
N PHE A 17 -5.85 38.62 -9.60
CA PHE A 17 -4.50 38.48 -10.16
C PHE A 17 -3.76 37.17 -9.82
N SER A 18 -4.44 36.20 -9.17
CA SER A 18 -3.90 34.84 -8.99
C SER A 18 -4.43 33.82 -10.01
N PHE A 19 -5.22 34.23 -11.00
CA PHE A 19 -5.40 33.46 -12.23
C PHE A 19 -4.14 33.60 -13.11
N GLY A 20 -3.03 33.06 -12.61
CA GLY A 20 -1.91 32.69 -13.44
C GLY A 20 -2.40 31.67 -14.44
N SER A 21 -2.26 32.01 -15.72
CA SER A 21 -2.45 31.14 -16.86
C SER A 21 -2.02 29.71 -16.53
N SER A 22 -2.91 28.75 -16.73
CA SER A 22 -2.60 27.32 -16.74
C SER A 22 -1.58 27.09 -17.86
N SER A 23 -0.31 27.22 -17.51
CA SER A 23 0.77 26.69 -18.31
C SER A 23 0.65 25.18 -18.19
N TYR A 24 0.34 24.53 -19.30
CA TYR A 24 0.33 23.08 -19.50
C TYR A 24 1.70 22.53 -19.06
N GLY A 25 1.83 22.25 -17.77
CA GLY A 25 3.05 21.77 -17.15
C GLY A 25 3.18 20.28 -17.41
N GLN A 26 4.09 19.93 -18.31
CA GLN A 26 4.57 18.57 -18.50
C GLN A 26 5.09 18.04 -17.16
N THR A 27 4.34 17.15 -16.50
CA THR A 27 4.75 16.56 -15.22
C THR A 27 5.76 15.46 -15.51
N ASN A 28 7.06 15.78 -15.45
CA ASN A 28 8.10 14.75 -15.40
C ASN A 28 8.01 14.05 -14.04
N TYR A 29 7.87 12.72 -14.01
CA TYR A 29 7.98 11.95 -12.77
C TYR A 29 9.41 12.03 -12.25
N THR A 30 9.60 12.73 -11.14
CA THR A 30 10.91 12.90 -10.49
C THR A 30 11.03 12.10 -9.19
N GLY A 31 9.94 11.46 -8.75
CA GLY A 31 9.89 10.64 -7.53
C GLY A 31 10.25 9.16 -7.78
N LYS A 32 10.80 8.50 -6.75
CA LYS A 32 11.10 7.06 -6.75
C LYS A 32 9.83 6.19 -6.89
N TYR A 33 8.72 6.67 -6.32
CA TYR A 33 7.41 6.02 -6.33
C TYR A 33 6.40 6.89 -7.07
N ILE A 34 5.49 6.26 -7.80
CA ILE A 34 4.45 6.97 -8.54
C ILE A 34 3.38 7.49 -7.58
N THR A 35 2.99 6.66 -6.62
CA THR A 35 1.94 6.90 -5.63
C THR A 35 2.27 8.06 -4.70
N SER A 36 3.55 8.39 -4.48
CA SER A 36 3.93 9.52 -3.62
C SER A 36 3.36 10.84 -4.13
N ASN A 37 3.26 11.04 -5.44
CA ASN A 37 2.74 12.28 -6.02
C ASN A 37 1.26 12.53 -5.66
N TYR A 38 0.48 11.46 -5.44
CA TYR A 38 -0.88 11.59 -4.94
C TYR A 38 -0.85 12.05 -3.48
N PHE A 39 -0.06 11.39 -2.63
CA PHE A 39 -0.03 11.68 -1.20
C PHE A 39 0.71 12.99 -0.84
N ASP A 40 1.51 13.52 -1.76
CA ASP A 40 2.06 14.88 -1.67
C ASP A 40 0.97 15.96 -1.84
N LYS A 41 -0.12 15.63 -2.56
CA LYS A 41 -1.27 16.52 -2.80
C LYS A 41 -2.43 16.28 -1.84
N PHE A 42 -2.68 15.01 -1.51
CA PHE A 42 -3.81 14.55 -0.72
C PHE A 42 -3.32 13.84 0.54
N ILE A 43 -3.77 14.30 1.71
CA ILE A 43 -3.36 13.71 3.00
C ILE A 43 -4.00 12.32 3.20
N GLU A 44 -5.21 12.15 2.70
CA GLU A 44 -6.04 10.96 2.88
C GLU A 44 -6.35 10.31 1.54
N PHE A 45 -6.56 9.00 1.55
CA PHE A 45 -6.96 8.28 0.35
C PHE A 45 -8.45 8.48 0.07
N THR A 46 -8.77 8.95 -1.14
CA THR A 46 -10.13 8.97 -1.67
C THR A 46 -10.17 8.22 -2.99
N LYS A 47 -11.03 7.21 -3.09
CA LYS A 47 -11.16 6.38 -4.31
C LYS A 47 -11.33 7.21 -5.58
N GLN A 48 -12.22 8.20 -5.57
CA GLN A 48 -12.50 9.04 -6.74
C GLN A 48 -11.27 9.85 -7.20
N GLU A 49 -10.56 10.45 -6.25
CA GLU A 49 -9.38 11.28 -6.56
C GLU A 49 -8.21 10.39 -7.01
N PHE A 50 -8.05 9.23 -6.39
CA PHE A 50 -7.03 8.27 -6.78
C PHE A 50 -7.31 7.68 -8.16
N ASP A 51 -8.55 7.32 -8.47
CA ASP A 51 -8.98 6.89 -9.81
C ASP A 51 -8.65 7.96 -10.86
N ASN A 52 -8.92 9.23 -10.55
CA ASN A 52 -8.58 10.35 -11.42
C ASN A 52 -7.07 10.53 -11.59
N PHE A 53 -6.30 10.38 -10.51
CA PHE A 53 -4.83 10.41 -10.53
C PHE A 53 -4.27 9.30 -11.45
N ILE A 54 -4.73 8.06 -11.28
CA ILE A 54 -4.30 6.92 -12.11
C ILE A 54 -4.68 7.16 -13.58
N ALA A 55 -5.91 7.61 -13.86
CA ALA A 55 -6.42 7.70 -15.22
C ALA A 55 -5.88 8.91 -16.00
N ASN A 56 -5.59 10.03 -15.33
CA ASN A 56 -5.29 11.29 -16.01
C ASN A 56 -3.91 11.83 -15.71
N GLU A 57 -3.42 11.70 -14.48
CA GLU A 57 -2.12 12.28 -14.14
C GLU A 57 -0.99 11.36 -14.56
N ILE A 58 -1.08 10.04 -14.31
CA ILE A 58 -0.02 9.09 -14.66
C ILE A 58 0.23 9.02 -16.19
N PRO A 59 -0.79 8.90 -17.07
CA PRO A 59 -0.57 8.84 -18.52
C PRO A 59 0.09 10.10 -19.11
N GLN A 60 -0.06 11.26 -18.46
CA GLN A 60 0.46 12.53 -18.96
C GLN A 60 1.96 12.73 -18.71
N GLY A 61 2.53 12.09 -17.67
CA GLY A 61 3.97 12.14 -17.40
C GLY A 61 4.78 11.00 -18.05
N LEU A 62 4.09 10.02 -18.65
CA LEU A 62 4.74 8.90 -19.34
C LEU A 62 5.23 9.39 -20.70
N SER A 63 6.55 9.43 -20.85
CA SER A 63 7.19 9.93 -22.07
C SER A 63 6.72 9.14 -23.30
N LYS A 64 6.40 9.86 -24.39
CA LYS A 64 5.99 9.40 -25.74
C LYS A 64 6.90 8.36 -26.42
N ILE A 65 7.92 7.83 -25.74
CA ILE A 65 9.03 7.09 -26.34
C ILE A 65 8.61 5.73 -26.90
N VAL A 66 7.53 5.12 -26.40
CA VAL A 66 7.05 3.82 -26.92
C VAL A 66 5.93 3.96 -27.96
N THR A 67 5.25 5.10 -28.03
CA THR A 67 4.12 5.31 -28.96
C THR A 67 4.54 5.60 -30.40
N ASP A 68 5.84 5.86 -30.65
CA ASP A 68 6.36 6.24 -31.97
C ASP A 68 6.72 5.05 -32.89
N LYS A 69 6.49 3.82 -32.43
CA LYS A 69 6.56 2.61 -33.27
C LYS A 69 5.22 1.89 -33.11
N ASN A 70 4.67 1.34 -34.20
CA ASN A 70 3.42 0.56 -34.28
C ASN A 70 3.37 -0.72 -33.39
N ASN A 71 3.98 -0.69 -32.21
CA ASN A 71 4.07 -1.80 -31.28
C ASN A 71 2.91 -1.66 -30.29
N ALA A 72 2.06 -2.68 -30.21
CA ALA A 72 1.05 -2.72 -29.16
C ALA A 72 1.77 -2.93 -27.80
N GLY A 73 1.30 -2.24 -26.77
CA GLY A 73 1.86 -2.37 -25.42
C GLY A 73 1.70 -3.78 -24.83
N PRO A 74 2.38 -4.06 -23.70
CA PRO A 74 2.16 -5.29 -22.93
C PRO A 74 0.67 -5.46 -22.63
N THR A 75 0.15 -6.64 -22.94
CA THR A 75 -1.28 -6.97 -22.76
C THR A 75 -1.42 -7.99 -21.64
N LEU A 76 -2.27 -7.71 -20.66
CA LEU A 76 -2.59 -8.66 -19.60
C LEU A 76 -3.26 -9.91 -20.22
N SER A 77 -2.71 -11.09 -19.96
CA SER A 77 -3.25 -12.38 -20.44
C SER A 77 -3.90 -13.20 -19.33
N GLY A 78 -3.62 -12.91 -18.05
CA GLY A 78 -4.31 -13.53 -16.92
C GLY A 78 -4.03 -12.81 -15.60
N LEU A 79 -5.03 -12.80 -14.72
CA LEU A 79 -4.89 -12.35 -13.34
C LEU A 79 -5.64 -13.32 -12.42
N HIS A 80 -4.91 -13.99 -11.54
CA HIS A 80 -5.48 -14.84 -10.49
C HIS A 80 -5.01 -14.36 -9.13
N ARG A 81 -5.93 -14.29 -8.17
CA ARG A 81 -5.66 -13.69 -6.87
C ARG A 81 -6.41 -14.45 -5.79
N ASP A 82 -5.79 -14.57 -4.63
CA ASP A 82 -6.37 -15.25 -3.46
C ASP A 82 -5.78 -14.70 -2.16
N VAL A 83 -6.54 -14.80 -1.06
CA VAL A 83 -6.08 -14.46 0.29
C VAL A 83 -5.89 -15.74 1.08
N THR A 84 -4.63 -16.03 1.40
CA THR A 84 -4.22 -17.27 2.07
C THR A 84 -3.72 -17.01 3.49
N GLY A 85 -3.68 -18.07 4.31
CA GLY A 85 -3.27 -18.01 5.71
C GLY A 85 -4.43 -17.98 6.71
N GLU A 86 -4.11 -17.83 7.99
CA GLU A 86 -5.07 -17.90 9.10
C GLU A 86 -4.92 -16.71 10.06
N GLY A 87 -6.00 -16.38 10.76
CA GLY A 87 -5.99 -15.27 11.72
C GLY A 87 -6.01 -13.89 11.08
N SER A 88 -5.43 -12.91 11.79
CA SER A 88 -5.37 -11.50 11.39
C SER A 88 -4.18 -11.16 10.50
N HIS A 89 -3.20 -12.06 10.37
CA HIS A 89 -2.08 -11.92 9.44
C HIS A 89 -2.27 -12.91 8.29
N ARG A 90 -2.45 -12.39 7.07
CA ARG A 90 -2.70 -13.18 5.87
C ARG A 90 -1.81 -12.72 4.73
N ARG A 91 -1.86 -13.42 3.60
CA ARG A 91 -1.13 -13.05 2.39
C ARG A 91 -2.08 -12.94 1.22
N LEU A 92 -2.02 -11.82 0.53
CA LEU A 92 -2.63 -11.65 -0.78
C LEU A 92 -1.66 -12.20 -1.83
N SER A 93 -2.00 -13.35 -2.38
CA SER A 93 -1.29 -13.97 -3.49
C SER A 93 -1.87 -13.44 -4.80
N SER A 94 -1.01 -12.97 -5.70
CA SER A 94 -1.39 -12.50 -7.04
C SER A 94 -0.47 -13.12 -8.08
N SER A 95 -1.05 -13.88 -9.01
CA SER A 95 -0.40 -14.39 -10.23
C SER A 95 -0.86 -13.55 -11.42
N ILE A 96 0.09 -12.82 -12.00
CA ILE A 96 -0.11 -11.87 -13.08
C ILE A 96 0.59 -12.42 -14.31
N ARG A 97 -0.17 -12.68 -15.36
CA ARG A 97 0.32 -13.16 -16.66
C ARG A 97 0.12 -12.11 -17.72
N PHE A 98 1.14 -11.80 -18.50
CA PHE A 98 1.03 -10.87 -19.62
C PHE A 98 1.86 -11.30 -20.82
N LYS A 99 1.38 -10.88 -21.99
CA LYS A 99 2.03 -11.10 -23.27
C LYS A 99 2.90 -9.92 -23.63
N LEU A 100 4.12 -10.25 -24.04
CA LEU A 100 5.08 -9.31 -24.62
C LEU A 100 5.19 -9.63 -26.11
N GLN A 101 5.24 -8.61 -26.95
CA GLN A 101 5.63 -8.80 -28.34
C GLN A 101 7.14 -8.99 -28.43
N ASP A 102 7.64 -9.82 -29.34
CA ASP A 102 9.06 -10.18 -29.51
C ASP A 102 10.01 -8.96 -29.53
N LYS A 103 9.56 -7.87 -30.18
CA LYS A 103 10.35 -6.63 -30.25
C LYS A 103 10.43 -5.90 -28.91
N LEU A 104 9.35 -5.91 -28.13
CA LEU A 104 9.30 -5.34 -26.79
C LEU A 104 10.13 -6.20 -25.83
N GLU A 105 10.13 -7.52 -25.98
CA GLU A 105 10.95 -8.44 -25.17
C GLU A 105 12.45 -8.15 -25.32
N SER A 106 12.92 -7.89 -26.55
CA SER A 106 14.31 -7.50 -26.80
C SER A 106 14.68 -6.14 -26.20
N GLU A 107 13.73 -5.19 -26.15
CA GLU A 107 13.94 -3.90 -25.49
C GLU A 107 13.91 -4.03 -23.96
N LEU A 108 13.04 -4.90 -23.41
CA LEU A 108 12.94 -5.14 -21.97
C LEU A 108 14.15 -5.86 -21.38
N THR A 109 14.80 -6.73 -22.15
CA THR A 109 16.04 -7.42 -21.74
C THR A 109 17.27 -6.51 -21.85
N ALA A 110 17.25 -5.55 -22.78
CA ALA A 110 18.34 -4.59 -22.95
C ALA A 110 18.33 -3.47 -21.89
N HIS A 111 17.19 -3.19 -21.26
CA HIS A 111 17.00 -2.11 -20.30
C HIS A 111 16.69 -2.63 -18.89
N SER A 112 16.96 -1.82 -17.86
CA SER A 112 16.56 -2.15 -16.49
C SER A 112 15.07 -1.84 -16.31
N CYS A 113 14.23 -2.82 -16.69
CA CYS A 113 12.78 -2.71 -16.57
C CYS A 113 12.26 -3.34 -15.27
N GLU A 114 11.25 -2.68 -14.71
CA GLU A 114 10.55 -3.05 -13.49
C GLU A 114 9.06 -3.14 -13.79
N VAL A 115 8.40 -4.12 -13.17
CA VAL A 115 6.94 -4.12 -13.03
C VAL A 115 6.61 -3.42 -11.73
N ILE A 116 5.71 -2.44 -11.80
CA ILE A 116 5.15 -1.73 -10.66
C ILE A 116 3.72 -2.19 -10.46
N ILE A 117 3.42 -2.64 -9.25
CA ILE A 117 2.10 -3.09 -8.82
C ILE A 117 1.63 -2.13 -7.75
N ILE A 118 0.51 -1.46 -7.98
CA ILE A 118 -0.12 -0.56 -7.02
C ILE A 118 -1.37 -1.27 -6.48
N GLU A 119 -1.31 -1.66 -5.22
CA GLU A 119 -2.36 -2.36 -4.51
C GLU A 119 -3.10 -1.40 -3.57
N ARG A 120 -4.40 -1.24 -3.78
CA ARG A 120 -5.25 -0.36 -2.96
C ARG A 120 -5.91 -1.20 -1.87
N LEU A 121 -5.48 -1.04 -0.63
CA LEU A 121 -5.96 -1.88 0.46
C LEU A 121 -7.35 -1.42 0.95
N PRO A 122 -8.26 -2.38 1.25
CA PRO A 122 -9.55 -2.04 1.82
C PRO A 122 -9.41 -1.50 3.25
N ASN A 123 -10.43 -0.79 3.71
CA ASN A 123 -10.48 -0.28 5.09
C ASN A 123 -10.27 -1.39 6.12
N GLY A 124 -9.47 -1.11 7.15
CA GLY A 124 -9.16 -2.09 8.19
C GLY A 124 -8.12 -3.14 7.78
N VAL A 125 -7.53 -3.06 6.59
CA VAL A 125 -6.40 -3.89 6.16
C VAL A 125 -5.18 -3.01 5.89
N PHE A 126 -4.00 -3.47 6.28
CA PHE A 126 -2.74 -2.77 6.03
C PHE A 126 -1.61 -3.74 5.72
N ALA A 127 -0.56 -3.25 5.08
CA ALA A 127 0.71 -3.95 4.95
C ALA A 127 1.74 -3.31 5.90
N ASP A 128 2.51 -4.13 6.61
CA ASP A 128 3.56 -3.66 7.51
C ASP A 128 4.83 -3.30 6.70
N PRO A 129 5.28 -2.03 6.68
CA PRO A 129 6.49 -1.63 5.97
C PRO A 129 7.75 -2.42 6.39
N PHE A 130 7.84 -2.84 7.66
CA PHE A 130 8.99 -3.62 8.14
C PHE A 130 8.99 -5.04 7.55
N GLU A 131 7.82 -5.67 7.45
CA GLU A 131 7.69 -6.98 6.79
C GLU A 131 7.99 -6.90 5.30
N LEU A 132 7.56 -5.82 4.62
CA LEU A 132 7.90 -5.59 3.22
C LEU A 132 9.41 -5.38 3.02
N HIS A 133 10.10 -4.73 3.97
CA HIS A 133 11.55 -4.56 3.89
C HIS A 133 12.29 -5.90 3.92
N HIS A 134 11.83 -6.86 4.72
CA HIS A 134 12.41 -8.21 4.73
C HIS A 134 12.25 -8.93 3.38
N LEU A 135 11.22 -8.62 2.59
CA LEU A 135 11.06 -9.15 1.24
C LEU A 135 12.06 -8.53 0.26
N VAL A 136 12.53 -7.30 0.52
CA VAL A 136 13.65 -6.69 -0.22
C VAL A 136 14.96 -7.38 0.10
N GLU A 137 15.25 -7.61 1.38
CA GLU A 137 16.49 -8.28 1.82
C GLU A 137 16.63 -9.68 1.20
N ARG A 138 15.50 -10.36 0.96
CA ARG A 138 15.43 -11.67 0.33
C ARG A 138 15.44 -11.62 -1.21
N GLY A 139 15.45 -10.43 -1.79
CA GLY A 139 15.44 -10.23 -3.24
C GLY A 139 14.10 -10.59 -3.90
N VAL A 140 13.00 -10.67 -3.14
CA VAL A 140 11.65 -10.91 -3.68
C VAL A 140 11.13 -9.64 -4.33
N PHE A 141 11.23 -8.52 -3.62
CA PHE A 141 10.91 -7.20 -4.13
C PHE A 141 12.19 -6.41 -4.39
N THR A 142 12.20 -5.61 -5.45
CA THR A 142 13.27 -4.63 -5.64
C THR A 142 13.08 -3.47 -4.68
N ASP A 143 11.83 -3.01 -4.54
CA ASP A 143 11.51 -1.88 -3.67
C ASP A 143 9.99 -1.78 -3.41
N PRO A 144 9.53 -1.80 -2.15
CA PRO A 144 8.15 -1.55 -1.79
C PRO A 144 7.98 -0.24 -1.00
N ALA A 145 6.80 0.38 -1.09
CA ALA A 145 6.39 1.46 -0.23
C ALA A 145 4.91 1.37 0.14
N VAL A 146 4.58 1.84 1.36
CA VAL A 146 3.21 1.94 1.84
C VAL A 146 2.88 3.41 2.04
N PHE A 147 1.73 3.84 1.51
CA PHE A 147 1.23 5.21 1.58
C PHE A 147 -0.16 5.25 2.21
N GLY A 148 -0.57 6.43 2.68
CA GLY A 148 -1.84 6.61 3.41
C GLY A 148 -1.73 6.19 4.87
N ASP A 149 -2.74 5.48 5.38
CA ASP A 149 -2.75 5.05 6.79
C ASP A 149 -1.76 3.93 7.08
N THR A 150 -0.63 4.29 7.67
CA THR A 150 0.44 3.39 8.10
C THR A 150 0.45 3.14 9.61
N ASN A 151 -0.54 3.65 10.35
CA ASN A 151 -0.57 3.50 11.81
C ASN A 151 -1.13 2.14 12.21
N LEU A 152 -0.22 1.21 12.52
CA LEU A 152 -0.54 -0.18 12.88
C LEU A 152 -1.40 -0.30 14.15
N GLU A 153 -1.43 0.75 15.00
CA GLU A 153 -2.11 0.74 16.30
C GLU A 153 -3.55 1.28 16.23
N LEU A 154 -3.94 1.94 15.13
CA LEU A 154 -5.28 2.49 15.01
C LEU A 154 -6.31 1.38 14.80
N PRO A 155 -7.45 1.38 15.53
CA PRO A 155 -8.52 0.42 15.27
C PRO A 155 -9.22 0.70 13.93
N SER A 156 -9.92 -0.29 13.38
CA SER A 156 -10.46 -0.19 12.01
C SER A 156 -11.47 0.96 11.80
N PHE A 157 -12.23 1.33 12.83
CA PHE A 157 -13.21 2.42 12.76
C PHE A 157 -12.58 3.82 12.80
N HIS A 158 -11.28 3.92 13.10
CA HIS A 158 -10.48 5.13 13.02
C HIS A 158 -9.38 5.04 11.95
N SER A 159 -9.32 3.93 11.22
CA SER A 159 -8.35 3.74 10.14
C SER A 159 -8.85 4.32 8.83
N ASN A 160 -7.92 4.83 8.03
CA ASN A 160 -8.17 5.14 6.63
C ASN A 160 -7.56 4.05 5.72
N GLN A 161 -7.74 4.15 4.42
CA GLN A 161 -7.13 3.24 3.46
C GLN A 161 -5.64 3.50 3.28
N SER A 162 -4.92 2.44 2.95
CA SER A 162 -3.52 2.49 2.56
C SER A 162 -3.33 1.96 1.14
N VAL A 163 -2.26 2.39 0.50
CA VAL A 163 -1.87 1.96 -0.84
C VAL A 163 -0.46 1.42 -0.78
N VAL A 164 -0.23 0.24 -1.35
CA VAL A 164 1.08 -0.39 -1.41
C VAL A 164 1.58 -0.34 -2.85
N GLU A 165 2.75 0.25 -3.07
CA GLU A 165 3.43 0.22 -4.37
C GLU A 165 4.61 -0.75 -4.28
N ILE A 166 4.67 -1.72 -5.19
CA ILE A 166 5.68 -2.79 -5.22
C ILE A 166 6.40 -2.76 -6.55
N HIS A 167 7.73 -2.68 -6.52
CA HIS A 167 8.60 -2.75 -7.68
C HIS A 167 9.29 -4.11 -7.74
N MET A 168 9.26 -4.73 -8.91
CA MET A 168 9.94 -6.01 -9.17
C MET A 168 10.71 -5.96 -10.49
N SER A 169 11.95 -6.41 -10.49
CA SER A 169 12.76 -6.48 -11.72
C SER A 169 12.23 -7.53 -12.70
N LEU A 170 12.11 -7.14 -13.97
CA LEU A 170 11.64 -8.02 -15.05
C LEU A 170 12.78 -8.80 -15.72
N ALA A 171 14.04 -8.36 -15.56
CA ALA A 171 15.21 -8.90 -16.26
C ALA A 171 15.44 -10.41 -16.01
N SER A 172 15.24 -10.86 -14.77
CA SER A 172 15.42 -12.27 -14.39
C SER A 172 14.27 -13.18 -14.84
N LYS A 173 13.07 -12.63 -15.06
CA LYS A 173 11.85 -13.37 -15.40
C LYS A 173 11.68 -13.57 -16.90
N VAL A 174 12.19 -12.65 -17.71
CA VAL A 174 12.16 -12.76 -19.18
C VAL A 174 13.25 -13.71 -19.68
N SER A 175 14.42 -13.73 -19.03
CA SER A 175 15.57 -14.54 -19.47
C SER A 175 15.38 -16.07 -19.32
N SER A 176 14.35 -16.53 -18.61
CA SER A 176 14.15 -17.96 -18.28
C SER A 176 13.10 -18.67 -19.16
N ARG A 177 12.72 -18.10 -20.31
CA ARG A 177 11.49 -18.48 -21.03
C ARG A 177 11.64 -19.60 -22.07
N ASN A 178 10.58 -20.41 -22.16
CA ASN A 178 10.21 -21.31 -23.26
C ASN A 178 8.79 -21.04 -23.82
N GLU A 179 8.03 -20.08 -23.25
CA GLU A 179 6.62 -19.76 -23.61
C GLU A 179 6.41 -18.25 -23.83
N ASP A 180 5.36 -17.88 -24.56
CA ASP A 180 5.02 -16.50 -24.98
C ASP A 180 4.46 -15.61 -23.85
N ASP A 181 4.15 -16.16 -22.66
CA ASP A 181 3.53 -15.47 -21.51
C ASP A 181 4.51 -15.25 -20.34
N VAL A 182 4.55 -14.03 -19.75
CA VAL A 182 5.43 -13.70 -18.61
C VAL A 182 4.54 -13.82 -17.39
N GLU A 183 4.96 -14.65 -16.44
CA GLU A 183 4.26 -14.79 -15.17
C GLU A 183 5.03 -14.15 -14.03
N ILE A 184 4.33 -13.32 -13.26
CA ILE A 184 4.82 -12.71 -12.03
C ILE A 184 3.91 -13.15 -10.90
N ASN A 185 4.53 -13.73 -9.87
CA ASN A 185 3.86 -14.14 -8.65
C ASN A 185 4.28 -13.20 -7.52
N VAL A 186 3.30 -12.66 -6.81
CA VAL A 186 3.48 -11.71 -5.72
C VAL A 186 2.72 -12.20 -4.50
N GLU A 187 3.42 -12.27 -3.37
CA GLU A 187 2.80 -12.49 -2.06
C GLU A 187 2.95 -11.22 -1.24
N LEU A 188 1.85 -10.50 -1.04
CA LEU A 188 1.80 -9.31 -0.21
C LEU A 188 1.31 -9.70 1.20
N PRO A 189 2.14 -9.60 2.25
CA PRO A 189 1.67 -9.81 3.62
C PRO A 189 0.75 -8.68 4.06
N LEU A 190 -0.36 -9.07 4.69
CA LEU A 190 -1.45 -8.19 5.09
C LEU A 190 -1.88 -8.47 6.52
N HIS A 191 -2.26 -7.41 7.21
CA HIS A 191 -2.73 -7.45 8.58
C HIS A 191 -4.12 -6.82 8.65
N ALA A 192 -5.03 -7.50 9.34
CA ALA A 192 -6.37 -7.02 9.64
C ALA A 192 -6.39 -6.30 10.98
N ARG A 193 -6.92 -5.08 10.99
CA ARG A 193 -7.24 -4.33 12.21
C ARG A 193 -8.51 -4.90 12.84
N TYR A 194 -8.60 -4.77 14.15
CA TYR A 194 -9.76 -5.25 14.91
C TYR A 194 -11.05 -4.57 14.40
N PRO A 195 -12.01 -5.34 13.86
CA PRO A 195 -13.30 -4.81 13.45
C PRO A 195 -14.17 -4.46 14.66
N PRO A 196 -15.20 -3.60 14.48
CA PRO A 196 -16.14 -3.29 15.55
C PRO A 196 -16.90 -4.54 16.02
N LEU A 197 -17.30 -4.53 17.29
CA LEU A 197 -18.09 -5.60 17.90
C LEU A 197 -19.52 -5.62 17.34
N GLY A 198 -20.10 -6.81 17.21
CA GLY A 198 -21.53 -6.99 16.91
C GLY A 198 -21.86 -7.73 15.61
N HIS A 199 -20.85 -8.05 14.80
CA HIS A 199 -20.97 -8.97 13.68
C HIS A 199 -20.23 -10.28 13.98
N VAL A 200 -20.49 -11.35 13.22
CA VAL A 200 -19.68 -12.59 13.30
C VAL A 200 -18.39 -12.41 12.51
N PHE A 201 -18.49 -11.82 11.32
CA PHE A 201 -17.36 -11.47 10.46
C PHE A 201 -17.53 -10.05 9.92
N SER A 202 -16.40 -9.37 9.70
CA SER A 202 -16.28 -8.15 8.92
C SER A 202 -15.70 -8.54 7.57
N ARG A 203 -16.52 -8.44 6.53
CA ARG A 203 -16.12 -8.74 5.15
C ARG A 203 -15.36 -7.57 4.57
N VAL A 204 -14.17 -7.83 4.04
CA VAL A 204 -13.42 -6.87 3.21
C VAL A 204 -13.19 -7.46 1.82
N GLU A 205 -13.31 -6.59 0.81
CA GLU A 205 -13.23 -6.97 -0.60
C GLU A 205 -12.04 -6.23 -1.22
N PHE A 206 -11.18 -6.96 -1.90
CA PHE A 206 -10.02 -6.38 -2.57
C PHE A 206 -10.37 -5.96 -4.00
N GLY A 207 -10.06 -4.72 -4.33
CA GLY A 207 -10.10 -4.25 -5.72
C GLY A 207 -8.95 -4.83 -6.54
N GLN A 208 -9.00 -4.65 -7.87
CA GLN A 208 -7.90 -5.02 -8.74
C GLN A 208 -6.69 -4.09 -8.54
N PRO A 209 -5.45 -4.60 -8.69
CA PRO A 209 -4.27 -3.76 -8.65
C PRO A 209 -4.11 -2.96 -9.95
N ASP A 210 -3.50 -1.79 -9.86
CA ASP A 210 -3.03 -1.07 -11.04
C ASP A 210 -1.63 -1.58 -11.42
N LEU A 211 -1.42 -1.90 -12.70
CA LEU A 211 -0.20 -2.54 -13.21
C LEU A 211 0.52 -1.65 -14.22
N LEU A 212 1.80 -1.41 -13.98
CA LEU A 212 2.67 -0.62 -14.87
C LEU A 212 3.98 -1.35 -15.14
N ILE A 213 4.55 -1.10 -16.31
CA ILE A 213 5.92 -1.53 -16.65
C ILE A 213 6.75 -0.28 -16.89
N CYS A 214 7.80 -0.09 -16.09
CA CYS A 214 8.72 1.04 -16.17
C CYS A 214 10.11 0.59 -16.62
N CYS A 215 10.68 1.25 -17.61
CA CYS A 215 12.04 0.98 -18.10
C CYS A 215 12.93 2.21 -17.97
N GLY A 216 14.11 2.01 -17.39
CA GLY A 216 15.19 3.00 -17.39
C GLY A 216 16.05 2.85 -18.64
N PHE A 217 16.19 3.91 -19.43
CA PHE A 217 17.08 3.92 -20.59
C PHE A 217 18.53 4.34 -20.26
N ASP A 218 18.79 4.79 -19.03
CA ASP A 218 20.13 5.20 -18.58
C ASP A 218 20.35 4.86 -17.10
N ARG A 219 21.62 4.70 -16.68
CA ARG A 219 22.05 4.32 -15.32
C ARG A 219 21.72 5.37 -14.25
N ASN A 220 21.26 6.55 -14.65
CA ASN A 220 20.76 7.59 -13.76
C ASN A 220 19.22 7.52 -13.69
N VAL A 221 18.72 7.30 -12.46
CA VAL A 221 17.32 7.07 -12.05
C VAL A 221 16.30 8.13 -12.56
N VAL A 222 16.76 9.25 -13.12
CA VAL A 222 15.97 10.46 -13.34
C VAL A 222 15.01 10.37 -14.53
N ASN A 223 15.20 9.45 -15.48
CA ASN A 223 14.36 9.33 -16.68
C ASN A 223 13.87 7.89 -16.91
N LYS A 224 12.97 7.40 -16.05
CA LYS A 224 12.20 6.16 -16.30
C LYS A 224 11.01 6.48 -17.20
N SER A 225 10.84 5.73 -18.29
CA SER A 225 9.62 5.76 -19.10
C SER A 225 8.78 4.56 -18.68
N CYS A 226 7.49 4.76 -18.38
CA CYS A 226 6.61 3.64 -18.08
C CYS A 226 5.51 3.50 -19.13
N LEU A 227 4.88 2.34 -19.09
CA LEU A 227 3.79 1.97 -19.95
C LEU A 227 2.77 1.25 -19.09
N PHE A 228 1.52 1.70 -19.19
CA PHE A 228 0.41 1.02 -18.54
C PHE A 228 0.18 -0.34 -19.18
N MET A 229 0.07 -1.37 -18.36
CA MET A 229 -0.39 -2.65 -18.87
C MET A 229 -1.87 -2.49 -19.21
N LEU A 230 -2.23 -2.64 -20.49
CA LEU A 230 -3.64 -2.53 -20.87
C LEU A 230 -4.35 -3.75 -20.28
N VAL A 231 -5.20 -3.50 -19.28
CA VAL A 231 -6.08 -4.52 -18.70
C VAL A 231 -7.25 -4.69 -19.65
N ASP A 232 -7.24 -5.76 -20.43
CA ASP A 232 -8.44 -6.17 -21.17
C ASP A 232 -9.48 -6.68 -20.15
N GLN A 233 -10.64 -6.03 -20.12
CA GLN A 233 -11.74 -6.37 -19.22
C GLN A 233 -12.29 -7.79 -19.45
N THR A 234 -11.95 -8.43 -20.58
CA THR A 234 -12.31 -9.82 -20.89
C THR A 234 -11.40 -10.87 -20.23
N VAL A 235 -10.20 -10.49 -19.80
CA VAL A 235 -9.20 -11.35 -19.14
C VAL A 235 -9.41 -11.41 -17.63
N VAL A 236 -9.99 -10.35 -17.08
CA VAL A 236 -10.47 -10.34 -15.69
C VAL A 236 -11.75 -11.17 -15.63
N ASN A 237 -11.63 -12.41 -15.17
CA ASN A 237 -12.82 -13.16 -14.76
C ASN A 237 -13.55 -12.34 -13.68
N LYS A 238 -14.76 -11.87 -14.00
CA LYS A 238 -15.66 -11.14 -13.09
C LYS A 238 -16.01 -11.89 -11.79
N ASP A 239 -15.66 -13.18 -11.71
CA ASP A 239 -16.02 -14.08 -10.59
C ASP A 239 -14.97 -14.15 -9.46
N ASN A 240 -13.85 -13.43 -9.54
CA ASN A 240 -12.80 -13.50 -8.52
C ASN A 240 -12.77 -12.25 -7.64
N ASP A 241 -13.91 -11.86 -7.05
CA ASP A 241 -13.88 -10.94 -5.92
C ASP A 241 -13.07 -11.61 -4.80
N VAL A 242 -11.90 -11.06 -4.53
CA VAL A 242 -11.03 -11.57 -3.47
C VAL A 242 -11.59 -11.05 -2.16
N ILE A 243 -12.18 -11.97 -1.39
CA ILE A 243 -12.89 -11.66 -0.15
C ILE A 243 -12.09 -12.18 1.03
N TRP A 244 -11.95 -11.34 2.06
CA TRP A 244 -11.44 -11.76 3.36
C TRP A 244 -12.48 -11.49 4.44
N ASP A 245 -13.03 -12.57 5.01
CA ASP A 245 -13.90 -12.50 6.18
C ASP A 245 -13.04 -12.47 7.46
N ILE A 246 -12.96 -11.30 8.09
CA ILE A 246 -12.20 -11.06 9.32
C ILE A 246 -13.09 -11.36 10.52
N PRO A 247 -12.70 -12.25 11.45
CA PRO A 247 -13.54 -12.57 12.60
C PRO A 247 -13.71 -11.36 13.53
N CYS A 248 -14.95 -11.13 13.94
CA CYS A 248 -15.28 -10.07 14.91
C CYS A 248 -15.41 -10.65 16.31
N GLY A 249 -15.12 -9.81 17.33
CA GLY A 249 -15.33 -10.18 18.72
C GLY A 249 -16.82 -10.35 19.05
N ASN A 250 -17.16 -11.40 19.80
CA ASN A 250 -18.52 -11.58 20.33
C ASN A 250 -18.73 -10.68 21.57
N LYS A 251 -19.73 -9.81 21.48
CA LYS A 251 -20.12 -8.89 22.56
C LYS A 251 -20.60 -9.63 23.82
N GLU A 252 -21.18 -10.83 23.69
CA GLU A 252 -21.65 -11.63 24.83
C GLU A 252 -20.50 -12.09 25.73
N HIS A 253 -19.34 -12.38 25.14
CA HIS A 253 -18.14 -12.79 25.89
C HIS A 253 -17.36 -11.61 26.47
N ALA A 254 -17.60 -10.38 25.98
CA ALA A 254 -16.83 -9.21 26.36
C ALA A 254 -16.85 -8.94 27.88
N GLY A 255 -18.02 -9.10 28.52
CA GLY A 255 -18.15 -8.92 29.97
C GLY A 255 -17.34 -9.95 30.76
N ALA A 256 -17.44 -11.22 30.40
CA ALA A 256 -16.70 -12.30 31.06
C ALA A 256 -15.19 -12.14 30.88
N VAL A 257 -14.73 -11.86 29.65
CA VAL A 257 -13.32 -11.61 29.34
C VAL A 257 -12.80 -10.42 30.15
N TYR A 258 -13.57 -9.33 30.21
CA TYR A 258 -13.22 -8.15 31.01
C TYR A 258 -13.07 -8.49 32.49
N THR A 259 -14.09 -9.10 33.10
CA THR A 259 -14.07 -9.42 34.54
C THR A 259 -12.93 -10.34 34.92
N VAL A 260 -12.68 -11.39 34.13
CA VAL A 260 -11.60 -12.35 34.39
C VAL A 260 -10.23 -11.68 34.22
N THR A 261 -10.02 -10.95 33.11
CA THR A 261 -8.75 -10.27 32.83
C THR A 261 -8.44 -9.23 33.91
N PHE A 262 -9.44 -8.44 34.29
CA PHE A 262 -9.30 -7.43 35.35
C PHE A 262 -8.98 -8.07 36.71
N GLY A 263 -9.66 -9.17 37.05
CA GLY A 263 -9.38 -9.93 38.27
C GLY A 263 -7.94 -10.45 38.32
N PHE A 264 -7.48 -11.09 37.24
CA PHE A 264 -6.09 -11.58 37.15
C PHE A 264 -5.07 -10.44 37.19
N ALA A 265 -5.35 -9.29 36.56
CA ALA A 265 -4.48 -8.13 36.59
C ALA A 265 -4.31 -7.60 38.02
N ILE A 266 -5.40 -7.49 38.81
CA ILE A 266 -5.33 -7.09 40.22
C ILE A 266 -4.48 -8.09 41.02
N VAL A 267 -4.73 -9.39 40.86
CA VAL A 267 -3.97 -10.42 41.57
C VAL A 267 -2.48 -10.34 41.23
N ALA A 268 -2.15 -10.18 39.95
CA ALA A 268 -0.76 -10.03 39.49
C ALA A 268 -0.09 -8.81 40.11
N VAL A 269 -0.77 -7.65 40.13
CA VAL A 269 -0.26 -6.42 40.76
C VAL A 269 -0.04 -6.63 42.26
N MET A 270 -0.98 -7.25 42.97
CA MET A 270 -0.84 -7.53 44.40
C MET A 270 0.33 -8.47 44.69
N LEU A 271 0.55 -9.50 43.86
CA LEU A 271 1.71 -10.40 43.97
C LEU A 271 3.03 -9.66 43.72
N ILE A 272 3.10 -8.80 42.70
CA ILE A 272 4.30 -7.98 42.41
C ILE A 272 4.61 -7.06 43.59
N VAL A 273 3.60 -6.39 44.16
CA VAL A 273 3.79 -5.50 45.31
C VAL A 273 4.23 -6.29 46.56
N LEU A 274 3.57 -7.41 46.86
CA LEU A 274 3.88 -8.22 48.02
C LEU A 274 5.30 -8.79 47.94
N THR A 275 5.68 -9.36 46.80
CA THR A 275 7.03 -9.87 46.56
C THR A 275 8.07 -8.76 46.71
N SER A 276 7.81 -7.57 46.18
CA SER A 276 8.71 -6.41 46.32
C SER A 276 8.91 -5.98 47.78
N ILE A 277 7.84 -5.95 48.59
CA ILE A 277 7.92 -5.64 50.02
C ILE A 277 8.68 -6.73 50.79
N CYS A 278 8.34 -8.00 50.56
CA CYS A 278 8.99 -9.12 51.24
C CYS A 278 10.49 -9.22 50.90
N TYR A 279 10.87 -8.98 49.65
CA TYR A 279 12.27 -9.05 49.23
C TYR A 279 13.11 -7.87 49.75
N SER A 280 12.51 -6.67 49.80
CA SER A 280 13.12 -5.49 50.42
C SER A 280 13.34 -5.67 51.93
N GLY A 281 12.36 -6.25 52.62
CA GLY A 281 12.46 -6.60 54.05
C GLY A 281 13.52 -7.67 54.35
N SER A 282 13.75 -8.62 53.44
CA SER A 282 14.77 -9.66 53.59
C SER A 282 16.21 -9.10 53.53
N GLN A 283 16.49 -8.16 52.61
CA GLN A 283 17.83 -7.54 52.52
C GLN A 283 18.17 -6.65 53.73
N GLY A 284 17.16 -6.03 54.35
CA GLY A 284 17.37 -5.23 55.57
C GLY A 284 17.70 -6.07 56.82
N SER A 285 17.26 -7.33 56.88
CA SER A 285 17.49 -8.22 58.03
C SER A 285 18.86 -8.91 57.99
N ASP A 286 19.39 -9.20 56.80
CA ASP A 286 20.72 -9.81 56.65
C ASP A 286 21.86 -8.86 57.06
N HIS A 287 21.62 -7.54 57.04
CA HIS A 287 22.60 -6.55 57.50
C HIS A 287 22.66 -6.39 59.03
N LEU A 288 21.69 -6.94 59.77
CA LEU A 288 21.61 -6.88 61.23
C LEU A 288 22.19 -8.13 61.93
N LYS A 289 22.47 -9.21 61.20
CA LYS A 289 23.08 -10.44 61.74
C LYS A 289 24.61 -10.49 61.62
N ARG A 290 25.26 -9.43 61.14
CA ARG A 290 26.72 -9.37 60.91
C ARG A 290 27.46 -8.32 61.73
N SER A 291 26.89 -7.90 62.86
CA SER A 291 27.53 -7.04 63.86
C SER A 291 28.00 -7.84 65.07
#